data_AF-A0A7L0WQX1-F1
#
_entry.id   AF-A0A7L0WQX1-F1
#
_cell.length_a   1.000
_cell.length_b   1.000
_cell.length_c   1.000
_cell.angle_alpha   90.00
_cell.angle_beta   90.00
_cell.angle_gamma   90.00
#
_symmetry.space_group_name_H-M   'P 1'
#
loop_
_entity.id
_entity.type
_entity.pdbx_description
1 polymer ?
#
loop_
_entity_poly.entity_id
_entity_poly.type
_entity_poly.pdbx_seq_one_letter_code
_entity_poly.pdbx_strand_id
1 'polypeptide(L)'
;PSRQANPFQHRICHVFSTSEDRDGSMSFEDFLDMLSVFSDSATLDVKSHYAFQIFDFDDDGTLDRKDLEKLVDCLTGEGEEARLSSAEMEQLIGNILEESDIDKDGTINLSEFQHVVSRSPDFASSFKIVL
;
A
#
# COMPACT_ATOMS: atom_id res chain seq x y z
N PRO A 1 -21.48 -10.11 -12.35
CA PRO A 1 -20.95 -9.55 -11.09
C PRO A 1 -19.44 -9.41 -11.22
N SER A 2 -19.02 -8.29 -11.81
CA SER A 2 -17.61 -7.95 -12.05
C SER A 2 -16.90 -7.91 -10.70
N ARG A 3 -16.06 -8.92 -10.44
CA ARG A 3 -15.13 -8.89 -9.31
C ARG A 3 -14.19 -7.74 -9.60
N GLN A 4 -14.43 -6.62 -8.94
CA GLN A 4 -13.50 -5.50 -8.90
C GLN A 4 -12.28 -6.05 -8.18
N ALA A 5 -11.39 -6.65 -8.95
CA ALA A 5 -10.22 -7.32 -8.40
C ALA A 5 -9.33 -6.21 -7.86
N ASN A 6 -8.98 -6.30 -6.58
CA ASN A 6 -8.04 -5.39 -5.97
C ASN A 6 -6.78 -5.36 -6.85
N PRO A 7 -6.34 -4.18 -7.34
CA PRO A 7 -5.12 -4.06 -8.14
C PRO A 7 -3.92 -4.68 -7.40
N PHE A 8 -3.96 -4.58 -6.08
CA PHE A 8 -2.98 -5.12 -5.14
C PHE A 8 -3.15 -6.60 -4.80
N GLN A 9 -4.10 -7.33 -5.40
CA GLN A 9 -4.32 -8.74 -5.07
C GLN A 9 -3.03 -9.57 -5.14
N HIS A 10 -2.16 -9.28 -6.12
CA HIS A 10 -0.89 -9.99 -6.26
C HIS A 10 0.12 -9.63 -5.16
N ARG A 11 0.11 -8.37 -4.69
CA ARG A 11 0.96 -7.91 -3.57
C ARG A 11 0.43 -8.41 -2.23
N ILE A 12 -0.89 -8.34 -2.01
CA ILE A 12 -1.54 -8.94 -0.84
C ILE A 12 -1.20 -10.44 -0.79
N CYS A 13 -1.32 -11.15 -1.92
CA CYS A 13 -0.88 -12.54 -1.97
C CYS A 13 0.59 -12.72 -1.66
N HIS A 14 1.45 -11.81 -2.13
CA HIS A 14 2.88 -11.90 -1.85
C HIS A 14 3.22 -11.69 -0.37
N VAL A 15 2.60 -10.70 0.27
CA VAL A 15 2.87 -10.33 1.68
C VAL A 15 2.32 -11.37 2.66
N PHE A 16 1.15 -11.95 2.36
CA PHE A 16 0.53 -12.96 3.22
C PHE A 16 1.01 -14.38 2.94
N SER A 17 1.52 -14.68 1.73
CA SER A 17 2.02 -16.01 1.42
C SER A 17 3.34 -16.25 2.14
N THR A 18 3.35 -17.26 3.01
CA THR A 18 4.57 -17.71 3.72
C THR A 18 5.41 -18.66 2.87
N SER A 19 4.96 -18.98 1.65
CA SER A 19 5.63 -19.88 0.72
C SER A 19 6.90 -19.24 0.13
N GLU A 20 8.07 -19.83 0.41
CA GLU A 20 9.36 -19.41 -0.17
C GLU A 20 9.37 -19.45 -1.71
N ASP A 21 8.49 -20.27 -2.32
CA ASP A 21 8.45 -20.51 -3.76
C ASP A 21 7.84 -19.37 -4.60
N ARG A 22 7.28 -18.31 -3.99
CA ARG A 22 6.62 -17.18 -4.68
C ARG A 22 5.68 -17.62 -5.84
N ASP A 23 5.10 -18.82 -5.79
CA ASP A 23 4.28 -19.36 -6.89
C ASP A 23 2.84 -18.80 -6.88
N GLY A 24 2.51 -18.00 -5.87
CA GLY A 24 1.17 -17.44 -5.67
C GLY A 24 0.22 -18.34 -4.88
N SER A 25 0.68 -19.48 -4.36
CA SER A 25 -0.09 -20.31 -3.43
C SER A 25 -0.09 -19.74 -2.02
N MET A 26 -1.28 -19.42 -1.53
CA MET A 26 -1.53 -19.20 -0.10
C MET A 26 -1.88 -20.52 0.55
N SER A 27 -1.29 -20.79 1.71
CA SER A 27 -1.79 -21.82 2.61
C SER A 27 -3.13 -21.37 3.23
N PHE A 28 -3.88 -22.31 3.79
CA PHE A 28 -5.09 -21.97 4.53
C PHE A 28 -4.79 -21.12 5.77
N GLU A 29 -3.61 -21.29 6.37
CA GLU A 29 -3.13 -20.47 7.49
C GLU A 29 -2.86 -19.03 7.03
N ASP A 30 -2.19 -18.83 5.88
CA ASP A 30 -1.96 -17.50 5.28
C ASP A 30 -3.28 -16.75 5.02
N PHE A 31 -4.29 -17.47 4.53
CA PHE A 31 -5.61 -16.90 4.28
C PHE A 31 -6.34 -16.53 5.58
N LEU A 32 -6.17 -17.31 6.65
CA LEU A 32 -6.73 -16.98 7.96
C LEU A 32 -6.02 -15.79 8.61
N ASP A 33 -4.70 -15.71 8.48
CA ASP A 33 -3.91 -14.55 8.94
C ASP A 33 -4.30 -13.29 8.19
N MET A 34 -4.47 -13.39 6.87
CA MET A 34 -5.05 -12.32 6.05
C MET A 34 -6.39 -11.85 6.60
N LEU A 35 -7.36 -12.76 6.75
CA LEU A 35 -8.69 -12.41 7.28
C LEU A 35 -8.63 -11.84 8.70
N SER A 36 -7.70 -12.31 9.53
CA SER A 36 -7.48 -11.81 10.89
C SER A 36 -7.03 -10.35 10.88
N VAL A 37 -6.06 -10.02 10.03
CA VAL A 37 -5.53 -8.65 9.84
C VAL A 37 -6.59 -7.72 9.25
N PHE A 38 -7.40 -8.19 8.31
CA PHE A 38 -8.48 -7.40 7.73
C PHE A 38 -9.73 -7.31 8.63
N SER A 39 -9.81 -8.11 9.71
CA SER A 39 -10.95 -8.07 10.62
C SER A 39 -11.04 -6.73 11.37
N ASP A 40 -12.24 -6.35 11.79
CA ASP A 40 -12.46 -5.18 12.66
C ASP A 40 -11.73 -5.30 14.02
N SER A 41 -11.35 -6.53 14.40
CA SER A 41 -10.65 -6.81 15.66
C SER A 41 -9.16 -6.49 15.61
N ALA A 42 -8.57 -6.32 14.42
CA ALA A 42 -7.15 -6.00 14.26
C ALA A 42 -6.87 -4.53 14.56
N THR A 43 -5.77 -4.30 15.28
CA THR A 43 -5.30 -2.95 15.65
C THR A 43 -4.90 -2.16 14.41
N LEU A 44 -5.04 -0.83 14.50
CA LEU A 44 -4.65 0.07 13.43
C LEU A 44 -3.17 -0.09 13.07
N ASP A 45 -2.32 -0.37 14.07
CA ASP A 45 -0.89 -0.64 13.90
C ASP A 45 -0.62 -1.84 12.99
N VAL A 46 -1.31 -2.96 13.23
CA VAL A 46 -1.16 -4.18 12.41
C VAL A 46 -1.65 -3.89 11.00
N LYS A 47 -2.81 -3.26 10.84
CA LYS A 47 -3.33 -2.88 9.51
C LYS A 47 -2.38 -1.95 8.76
N SER A 48 -1.79 -0.97 9.45
CA SER A 48 -0.84 -0.04 8.85
C SER A 48 0.46 -0.72 8.45
N HIS A 49 0.95 -1.68 9.26
CA HIS A 49 2.13 -2.47 8.93
C HIS A 49 1.92 -3.34 7.68
N TYR A 50 0.80 -4.06 7.61
CA TYR A 50 0.50 -4.87 6.43
C TYR A 50 0.21 -4.01 5.19
N ALA A 51 -0.50 -2.90 5.35
CA ALA A 51 -0.69 -1.94 4.27
C ALA A 51 0.65 -1.44 3.73
N PHE A 52 1.57 -1.07 4.64
CA PHE A 52 2.92 -0.66 4.28
C PHE A 52 3.65 -1.74 3.48
N GLN A 53 3.65 -3.00 3.92
CA GLN A 53 4.27 -4.11 3.18
C GLN A 53 3.61 -4.38 1.82
N ILE A 54 2.31 -4.13 1.68
CA ILE A 54 1.61 -4.28 0.39
C ILE A 54 2.05 -3.19 -0.60
N PHE A 55 2.33 -1.99 -0.08
CA PHE A 55 2.73 -0.82 -0.84
C PHE A 55 4.24 -0.77 -1.14
N ASP A 56 5.04 -1.34 -0.27
CA ASP A 56 6.47 -1.55 -0.46
C ASP A 56 6.66 -2.59 -1.57
N PHE A 57 7.18 -2.15 -2.72
CA PHE A 57 7.30 -3.02 -3.88
C PHE A 57 8.61 -3.80 -3.90
N ASP A 58 9.66 -3.27 -3.31
CA ASP A 58 10.97 -3.92 -3.25
C ASP A 58 11.26 -4.60 -1.91
N ASP A 59 10.31 -4.52 -0.97
CA ASP A 59 10.36 -5.12 0.37
C ASP A 59 11.59 -4.62 1.15
N ASP A 60 11.99 -3.36 0.94
CA ASP A 60 13.15 -2.74 1.58
C ASP A 60 12.84 -2.09 2.95
N GLY A 61 11.56 -2.01 3.31
CA GLY A 61 11.08 -1.42 4.55
C GLY A 61 10.89 0.10 4.50
N THR A 62 11.00 0.70 3.32
CA THR A 62 10.80 2.13 3.03
C THR A 62 9.99 2.32 1.76
N LEU A 63 9.08 3.30 1.73
CA LEU A 63 8.38 3.66 0.49
C LEU A 63 9.17 4.73 -0.23
N ASP A 64 9.85 4.33 -1.29
CA ASP A 64 10.55 5.24 -2.18
C ASP A 64 9.58 5.92 -3.18
N ARG A 65 10.10 6.89 -3.93
CA ARG A 65 9.31 7.56 -4.98
C ARG A 65 8.79 6.59 -6.03
N LYS A 66 9.56 5.56 -6.39
CA LYS A 66 9.15 4.60 -7.42
C LYS A 66 8.01 3.73 -6.94
N ASP A 67 7.98 3.39 -5.66
CA ASP A 67 6.93 2.56 -5.08
C ASP A 67 5.64 3.34 -4.92
N LEU A 68 5.73 4.61 -4.52
CA LEU A 68 4.59 5.53 -4.57
C LEU A 68 4.09 5.74 -6.00
N GLU A 69 4.98 5.87 -6.98
CA GLU A 69 4.63 5.96 -8.40
C GLU A 69 3.90 4.72 -8.89
N LYS A 70 4.43 3.51 -8.63
CA LYS A 70 3.76 2.25 -8.97
C LYS A 70 2.42 2.12 -8.26
N LEU A 71 2.33 2.54 -7.01
CA LEU A 71 1.11 2.48 -6.22
C LEU A 71 0.04 3.37 -6.81
N VAL A 72 0.39 4.62 -7.15
CA VAL A 72 -0.52 5.56 -7.81
C VAL A 72 -0.94 5.01 -9.17
N ASP A 73 -0.01 4.50 -9.98
CA ASP A 73 -0.33 3.87 -11.27
C ASP A 73 -1.28 2.67 -11.10
N CYS A 74 -1.08 1.86 -10.06
CA CYS A 74 -1.91 0.70 -9.73
C CYS A 74 -3.32 1.09 -9.21
N LEU A 75 -3.43 2.14 -8.39
CA LEU A 75 -4.71 2.70 -7.92
C LEU A 75 -5.52 3.34 -9.06
N THR A 76 -4.81 4.00 -9.96
CA THR A 76 -5.40 4.77 -11.05
C THR A 76 -5.91 3.86 -12.17
N GLY A 77 -5.35 2.65 -12.30
CA GLY A 77 -5.79 1.60 -13.21
C GLY A 77 -5.65 1.96 -14.69
N GLU A 78 -5.93 1.00 -15.58
CA GLU A 78 -5.84 1.16 -17.05
C GLU A 78 -6.89 2.13 -17.66
N GLY A 79 -7.54 2.95 -16.84
CA GLY A 79 -8.48 3.97 -17.30
C GLY A 79 -7.74 5.21 -17.79
N GLU A 80 -7.76 5.48 -19.09
CA GLU A 80 -7.15 6.68 -19.71
C GLU A 80 -7.65 8.01 -19.12
N GLU A 81 -8.78 8.01 -18.41
CA GLU A 81 -9.40 9.19 -17.79
C GLU A 81 -8.90 9.48 -16.36
N ALA A 82 -8.26 8.51 -15.70
CA ALA A 82 -7.73 8.66 -14.34
C ALA A 82 -6.20 8.82 -14.33
N ARG A 83 -5.50 8.34 -15.38
CA ARG A 83 -4.02 8.43 -15.49
C ARG A 83 -3.55 9.86 -15.29
N LEU A 84 -3.03 10.12 -14.09
CA LEU A 84 -2.39 11.38 -13.76
C LEU A 84 -1.24 11.61 -14.74
N SER A 85 -1.09 12.84 -15.20
CA SER A 85 0.10 13.21 -15.97
C SER A 85 1.34 12.91 -15.14
N SER A 86 2.47 12.57 -15.77
CA SER A 86 3.76 12.39 -15.08
C SER A 86 4.08 13.57 -14.16
N ALA A 87 3.68 14.79 -14.57
CA ALA A 87 3.82 15.98 -13.74
C ALA A 87 2.90 15.99 -12.51
N GLU A 88 1.63 15.59 -12.66
CA GLU A 88 0.69 15.52 -11.53
C GLU A 88 1.09 14.44 -10.54
N MET A 89 1.58 13.30 -11.04
CA MET A 89 2.10 12.22 -10.21
C MET A 89 3.34 12.67 -9.43
N GLU A 90 4.32 13.31 -10.09
CA GLU A 90 5.49 13.89 -9.40
C GLU A 90 5.09 14.94 -8.36
N GLN A 91 4.10 15.79 -8.65
CA GLN A 91 3.62 16.78 -7.69
C GLN A 91 2.92 16.12 -6.50
N LEU A 92 2.12 15.09 -6.74
CA LEU A 92 1.40 14.38 -5.69
C LEU A 92 2.37 13.63 -4.79
N ILE A 93 3.31 12.87 -5.37
CA ILE A 93 4.39 12.21 -4.61
C ILE A 93 5.25 13.25 -3.87
N GLY A 94 5.57 14.37 -4.52
CA GLY A 94 6.33 15.46 -3.91
C GLY A 94 5.64 16.07 -2.70
N ASN A 95 4.33 16.32 -2.78
CA ASN A 95 3.53 16.84 -1.66
C ASN A 95 3.41 15.80 -0.54
N ILE A 96 3.21 14.52 -0.89
CA ILE A 96 3.15 13.43 0.09
C ILE A 96 4.48 13.35 0.84
N LEU A 97 5.60 13.30 0.14
CA LEU A 97 6.92 13.29 0.77
C LEU A 97 7.11 14.54 1.61
N GLU A 98 6.82 15.75 1.11
CA GLU A 98 6.99 16.96 1.91
C GLU A 98 6.18 16.96 3.23
N GLU A 99 4.99 16.35 3.24
CA GLU A 99 4.17 16.21 4.45
C GLU A 99 4.54 15.00 5.33
N SER A 100 5.09 13.93 4.73
CA SER A 100 5.29 12.62 5.37
C SER A 100 6.72 12.36 5.80
N ASP A 101 7.68 12.78 4.99
CA ASP A 101 9.12 12.62 5.13
C ASP A 101 9.63 13.65 6.16
N ILE A 102 9.72 13.22 7.41
CA ILE A 102 10.08 14.09 8.55
C ILE A 102 11.60 14.29 8.57
N ASP A 103 12.35 13.24 8.25
CA ASP A 103 13.81 13.27 8.26
C ASP A 103 14.44 13.75 6.93
N LYS A 104 13.62 13.92 5.89
CA LYS A 104 13.99 14.40 4.55
C LYS A 104 14.97 13.47 3.84
N ASP A 105 14.85 12.17 4.07
CA ASP A 105 15.65 11.16 3.41
C ASP A 105 15.16 10.84 1.99
N GLY A 106 13.97 11.32 1.62
CA GLY A 106 13.33 11.12 0.32
C GLY A 106 12.54 9.82 0.21
N THR A 107 12.37 9.10 1.31
CA THR A 107 11.57 7.88 1.47
C THR A 107 10.60 8.03 2.63
N ILE A 108 9.66 7.09 2.78
CA ILE A 108 8.74 7.08 3.92
C ILE A 108 8.93 5.77 4.65
N ASN A 109 9.44 5.83 5.87
CA ASN A 109 9.56 4.64 6.71
C ASN A 109 8.21 4.30 7.39
N LEU A 110 8.11 3.10 7.97
CA LEU A 110 6.89 2.64 8.66
C LEU A 110 6.41 3.63 9.73
N SER A 111 7.32 4.25 10.48
CA SER A 111 6.95 5.17 11.57
C SER A 111 6.34 6.46 11.03
N GLU A 112 6.90 6.97 9.93
CA GLU A 112 6.37 8.14 9.21
C GLU A 112 5.03 7.84 8.55
N PHE A 113 4.89 6.67 7.92
CA PHE A 113 3.64 6.22 7.35
C PHE A 113 2.52 6.15 8.40
N GLN A 114 2.80 5.56 9.56
CA GLN A 114 1.87 5.53 10.70
C GLN A 114 1.53 6.95 11.18
N HIS A 115 2.51 7.85 11.24
CA HIS A 115 2.30 9.24 11.64
C HIS A 115 1.34 9.96 10.69
N VAL A 116 1.52 9.77 9.38
CA VAL A 116 0.72 10.40 8.32
C VAL A 116 -0.69 9.83 8.30
N VAL A 117 -0.84 8.51 8.36
CA VAL A 117 -2.15 7.83 8.43
C VAL A 117 -2.92 8.26 9.68
N SER A 118 -2.22 8.49 10.81
CA SER A 118 -2.84 8.98 12.04
C SER A 118 -3.18 10.47 11.99
N ARG A 119 -2.42 11.30 11.26
CA ARG A 119 -2.67 12.76 11.16
C ARG A 119 -3.72 13.10 10.12
N SER A 120 -3.73 12.39 9.01
CA SER A 120 -4.51 12.70 7.82
C SER A 120 -5.46 11.54 7.54
N PRO A 121 -6.66 11.54 8.15
CA PRO A 121 -7.66 10.51 7.89
C PRO A 121 -8.15 10.51 6.43
N ASP A 122 -8.00 11.63 5.71
CA ASP A 122 -8.21 11.71 4.26
C ASP A 122 -7.18 10.88 3.49
N PHE A 123 -5.92 10.90 3.93
CA PHE A 123 -4.86 10.04 3.40
C PHE A 123 -5.21 8.58 3.70
N ALA A 124 -5.52 8.24 4.95
CA ALA A 124 -5.96 6.89 5.31
C ALA A 124 -7.19 6.43 4.50
N SER A 125 -8.10 7.34 4.14
CA SER A 125 -9.31 7.06 3.37
C SER A 125 -9.04 6.88 1.87
N SER A 126 -8.10 7.63 1.29
CA SER A 126 -7.64 7.45 -0.08
C SER A 126 -6.83 6.16 -0.25
N PHE A 127 -6.15 5.71 0.81
CA PHE A 127 -5.40 4.47 0.88
C PHE A 127 -6.21 3.28 1.41
N LYS A 128 -7.53 3.43 1.60
CA LYS A 128 -8.39 2.27 1.86
C LYS A 128 -8.36 1.36 0.65
N ILE A 129 -7.57 0.30 0.75
CA ILE A 129 -7.74 -0.88 -0.08
C ILE A 129 -9.14 -1.40 0.22
N VAL A 130 -10.10 -1.06 -0.63
CA VAL A 130 -11.47 -1.55 -0.54
C VAL A 130 -11.46 -2.96 -1.14
N LEU A 131 -11.45 -3.97 -0.26
CA LEU A 131 -11.57 -5.37 -0.65
C LEU A 131 -12.79 -5.63 -1.55
#